data_AF-A0AAU4W0Y2-F1
#
_entry.id   AF-A0AAU4W0Y2-F1
#
_cell.length_a   1.000
_cell.length_b   1.000
_cell.length_c   1.000
_cell.angle_alpha   90.00
_cell.angle_beta   90.00
_cell.angle_gamma   90.00
#
_symmetry.space_group_name_H-M   'P 1'
#
loop_
_entity.id
_entity.type
_entity.pdbx_description
1 polymer ?
#
loop_
_entity_poly.entity_id
_entity_poly.type
_entity_poly.pdbx_seq_one_letter_code
_entity_poly.pdbx_strand_id
1 'polypeptide(L)'
;MTTCDVGQFFDRSMLCWGTEGRCVDCPNGWCEEDGGPVTPENIRQALLQAHGPARLRLSGDVPSLVPVLQALRSARELALGEARAQATELAETGLIGTLVEMEVLAVHLRRRAIAVSVEPAA
;
A
#
# COMPACT_ATOMS: atom_id res chain seq x y z
N MET A 1 -12.40 20.51 -15.37
CA MET A 1 -11.47 19.37 -15.40
C MET A 1 -12.18 18.19 -14.77
N THR A 2 -12.13 17.01 -15.40
CA THR A 2 -12.76 15.79 -14.88
C THR A 2 -11.71 14.68 -14.80
N THR A 3 -11.50 14.11 -13.61
CA THR A 3 -10.70 12.89 -13.43
C THR A 3 -11.50 11.71 -14.01
N CYS A 4 -10.87 10.98 -14.93
CA CYS A 4 -11.47 9.84 -15.58
C CYS A 4 -11.00 8.52 -14.97
N ASP A 5 -9.75 8.48 -14.50
CA ASP A 5 -9.17 7.27 -13.91
C ASP A 5 -8.20 7.62 -12.77
N VAL A 6 -8.10 6.70 -11.81
CA VAL A 6 -7.17 6.76 -10.69
C VAL A 6 -6.62 5.36 -10.42
N GLY A 7 -5.32 5.27 -10.18
CA GLY A 7 -4.65 3.99 -10.05
C GLY A 7 -3.52 3.98 -9.03
N GLN A 8 -3.20 2.79 -8.56
CA GLN A 8 -1.95 2.48 -7.86
C GLN A 8 -1.26 1.33 -8.59
N PHE A 9 0.06 1.36 -8.60
CA PHE A 9 0.88 0.31 -9.16
C PHE A 9 2.19 0.16 -8.39
N PHE A 10 2.86 -0.97 -8.63
CA PHE A 10 4.13 -1.28 -8.01
C PHE A 10 5.23 -1.26 -9.06
N ASP A 11 6.16 -0.31 -8.95
CA ASP A 11 7.34 -0.23 -9.82
C ASP A 11 8.62 -0.36 -8.98
N ARG A 12 9.51 -1.29 -9.35
CA ARG A 12 10.85 -1.46 -8.75
C ARG A 12 10.94 -1.44 -7.21
N SER A 13 9.92 -1.93 -6.50
CA SER A 13 9.83 -1.87 -5.02
C SER A 13 9.28 -0.58 -4.43
N MET A 14 8.67 0.27 -5.26
CA MET A 14 8.06 1.54 -4.88
C MET A 14 6.56 1.50 -5.19
N LEU A 15 5.78 2.04 -4.25
CA LEU A 15 4.38 2.32 -4.47
C LEU A 15 4.28 3.58 -5.32
N CYS A 16 3.57 3.47 -6.44
CA CYS A 16 3.29 4.58 -7.33
C CYS A 16 1.79 4.76 -7.48
N TRP A 17 1.39 5.97 -7.85
CA TRP A 17 0.01 6.32 -8.13
C TRP A 17 -0.07 7.10 -9.43
N GLY A 18 -1.24 7.04 -10.05
CA GLY A 18 -1.54 7.78 -11.26
C GLY A 18 -2.96 8.36 -11.22
N THR A 19 -3.14 9.51 -11.83
CA THR A 19 -4.45 10.06 -12.16
C THR A 19 -4.48 10.49 -13.62
N GLU A 20 -5.58 10.17 -14.27
CA GLU A 20 -5.84 10.62 -15.64
C GLU A 20 -7.10 11.47 -15.66
N GLY A 21 -7.09 12.50 -16.50
CA GLY A 21 -8.30 13.27 -16.71
C GLY A 21 -8.31 14.06 -17.99
N ARG A 22 -9.44 14.73 -18.21
CA ARG A 22 -9.71 15.51 -19.41
C ARG A 22 -10.25 16.89 -19.09
N CYS A 23 -9.83 17.86 -19.88
CA CYS A 23 -10.48 19.16 -19.86
C CYS A 23 -11.92 19.00 -20.38
N VAL A 24 -12.85 19.73 -19.77
CA VAL A 24 -14.26 19.72 -20.21
C VAL A 24 -14.49 20.66 -21.41
N ASP A 25 -13.63 21.66 -21.56
CA ASP A 25 -13.77 22.74 -22.54
C ASP A 25 -12.89 22.55 -23.79
N CYS A 26 -11.97 21.58 -23.77
CA CYS A 26 -11.04 21.36 -24.88
C CYS A 26 -10.60 19.89 -24.96
N PRO A 27 -9.99 19.45 -26.08
CA PRO A 27 -9.61 18.05 -26.27
C PRO A 27 -8.37 17.62 -25.45
N ASN A 28 -7.80 18.50 -24.63
CA ASN A 28 -6.59 18.18 -23.87
C ASN A 28 -6.91 17.24 -22.70
N GLY A 29 -6.06 16.24 -22.52
CA GLY A 29 -6.00 15.39 -21.33
C GLY A 29 -4.75 15.68 -20.50
N TRP A 30 -4.72 15.15 -19.29
CA TRP A 30 -3.51 15.07 -18.48
C TRP A 30 -3.38 13.67 -17.89
N CYS A 31 -2.13 13.29 -17.65
CA CYS A 31 -1.73 12.13 -16.85
C CYS A 31 -0.74 12.68 -15.82
N GLU A 32 -1.03 12.44 -14.56
CA GLU A 32 -0.15 12.80 -13.44
C GLU A 32 0.18 11.51 -12.70
N GLU A 33 1.47 11.25 -12.52
CA GLU A 33 1.97 10.11 -11.76
C GLU A 33 3.09 10.55 -10.83
N ASP A 34 3.16 9.91 -9.67
CA ASP A 34 4.28 10.08 -8.75
C ASP A 34 4.49 8.79 -7.94
N GLY A 35 5.69 8.67 -7.35
CA GLY A 35 6.12 7.54 -6.56
C GLY A 35 6.52 7.95 -5.15
N GLY A 36 6.26 7.09 -4.16
CA GLY A 36 6.67 7.36 -2.79
C GLY A 36 6.03 6.43 -1.76
N PRO A 37 6.41 6.58 -0.48
CA PRO A 37 5.90 5.73 0.58
C PRO A 37 4.41 5.95 0.89
N VAL A 38 3.84 7.07 0.45
CA VAL A 38 2.48 7.51 0.76
C VAL A 38 1.74 7.86 -0.52
N THR A 39 0.57 7.26 -0.71
CA THR A 39 -0.37 7.68 -1.77
C THR A 39 -1.19 8.89 -1.28
N PRO A 40 -1.40 9.92 -2.13
CA PRO A 40 -2.29 11.03 -1.81
C PRO A 40 -3.68 10.55 -1.34
N GLU A 41 -4.20 11.16 -0.29
CA GLU A 41 -5.39 10.66 0.40
C GLU A 41 -6.63 10.59 -0.51
N ASN A 42 -6.80 11.55 -1.42
CA ASN A 42 -7.91 11.55 -2.39
C ASN A 42 -7.86 10.33 -3.32
N ILE A 43 -6.66 9.91 -3.75
CA ILE A 43 -6.47 8.74 -4.62
C ILE A 43 -6.70 7.47 -3.80
N ARG A 44 -6.12 7.41 -2.59
CA ARG A 44 -6.29 6.28 -1.67
C ARG A 44 -7.78 6.04 -1.40
N GLN A 45 -8.55 7.07 -1.07
CA GLN A 45 -9.99 6.95 -0.81
C GLN A 45 -10.78 6.52 -2.04
N ALA A 46 -10.47 7.06 -3.22
CA ALA A 46 -11.14 6.64 -4.46
C ALA A 46 -10.91 5.15 -4.75
N LEU A 47 -9.68 4.65 -4.54
CA LEU A 47 -9.36 3.23 -4.71
C LEU A 47 -10.04 2.34 -3.67
N LEU A 48 -10.07 2.76 -2.40
CA LEU A 48 -10.78 2.04 -1.34
C LEU A 48 -12.29 1.98 -1.60
N GLN A 49 -12.89 3.06 -2.12
CA GLN A 49 -14.30 3.08 -2.47
C GLN A 49 -14.60 2.17 -3.68
N ALA A 50 -13.72 2.15 -4.68
CA ALA A 50 -13.92 1.37 -5.89
C ALA A 50 -13.69 -0.14 -5.68
N HIS A 51 -12.71 -0.52 -4.86
CA HIS A 51 -12.25 -1.91 -4.75
C HIS A 51 -12.41 -2.53 -3.36
N GLY A 52 -12.77 -1.72 -2.37
CA GLY A 52 -12.75 -2.13 -0.97
C GLY A 52 -11.34 -2.21 -0.38
N PRO A 53 -11.24 -2.32 0.95
CA PRO A 53 -9.97 -2.52 1.62
C PRO A 53 -9.45 -3.96 1.46
N ALA A 54 -8.12 -4.10 1.49
CA ALA A 54 -7.41 -5.36 1.61
C ALA A 54 -6.72 -5.46 2.97
N ARG A 55 -6.55 -6.69 3.47
CA ARG A 55 -5.88 -7.01 4.72
C ARG A 55 -4.64 -7.85 4.46
N LEU A 56 -3.51 -7.43 5.03
CA LEU A 56 -2.26 -8.19 5.09
C LEU A 56 -2.17 -8.93 6.43
N ARG A 57 -1.86 -10.23 6.40
CA ARG A 57 -1.70 -11.06 7.60
C ARG A 57 -0.42 -11.88 7.56
N LEU A 58 0.14 -12.17 8.74
CA LEU A 58 1.18 -13.19 8.91
C LEU A 58 0.57 -14.57 8.67
N SER A 59 1.24 -15.39 7.87
CA SER A 59 0.86 -16.77 7.62
C SER A 59 1.74 -17.68 8.48
N GLY A 60 1.30 -17.91 9.72
CA GLY A 60 2.00 -18.76 10.70
C GLY A 60 2.68 -17.99 11.83
N ASP A 61 3.27 -18.73 12.76
CA ASP A 61 3.96 -18.14 13.92
C ASP A 61 5.28 -17.51 13.50
N VAL A 62 5.49 -16.27 13.93
CA VAL A 62 6.77 -15.56 13.77
C VAL A 62 7.46 -15.51 15.13
N PRO A 63 8.65 -16.12 15.29
CA PRO A 63 9.32 -16.21 16.59
C PRO A 63 9.81 -14.86 17.13
N SER A 64 9.83 -13.81 16.29
CA SER A 64 10.20 -12.45 16.67
C SER A 64 9.60 -11.43 15.72
N LEU A 65 9.12 -10.30 16.25
CA LEU A 65 8.64 -9.17 15.43
C LEU A 65 9.77 -8.28 14.88
N VAL A 66 11.04 -8.54 15.23
CA VAL A 66 12.18 -7.72 14.77
C VAL A 66 12.34 -7.75 13.24
N PRO A 67 12.31 -8.92 12.56
CA PRO A 67 12.39 -8.97 11.10
C PRO A 67 11.19 -8.30 10.41
N VAL A 68 9.99 -8.40 11.02
CA VAL A 68 8.76 -7.73 10.55
C VAL A 68 8.95 -6.21 10.61
N LEU A 69 9.35 -5.70 11.77
CA LEU A 69 9.62 -4.27 11.98
C LEU A 69 10.65 -3.74 10.99
N GLN A 70 11.75 -4.46 10.77
CA GLN A 70 12.78 -4.07 9.80
C GLN A 70 12.22 -4.01 8.37
N ALA A 71 11.36 -4.96 7.99
CA ALA A 71 10.72 -4.96 6.69
C ALA A 71 9.80 -3.74 6.50
N LEU A 72 8.96 -3.45 7.49
CA LEU A 72 8.03 -2.32 7.46
C LEU A 72 8.77 -0.97 7.39
N ARG A 73 9.85 -0.81 8.17
CA ARG A 73 10.70 0.41 8.10
C ARG A 73 11.35 0.58 6.74
N SER A 74 11.86 -0.49 6.15
CA SER A 74 12.46 -0.40 4.81
C SER A 74 11.45 -0.09 3.71
N ALA A 75 10.20 -0.52 3.87
CA ALA A 75 9.17 -0.36 2.84
C ALA A 75 8.51 1.04 2.86
N ARG A 76 8.43 1.67 4.02
CA ARG A 76 7.63 2.90 4.25
C ARG A 76 8.39 4.04 4.91
N GLU A 77 9.70 3.90 5.10
CA GLU A 77 10.57 4.90 5.76
C GLU A 77 10.07 5.33 7.16
N LEU A 78 9.39 4.42 7.87
CA LEU A 78 8.73 4.72 9.14
C LEU A 78 9.72 5.01 10.27
N ALA A 79 9.30 5.90 11.17
CA ALA A 79 9.94 6.05 12.47
C ALA A 79 9.86 4.72 13.26
N LEU A 80 10.80 4.51 14.18
CA LEU A 80 10.89 3.24 14.94
C LEU A 80 9.61 2.95 15.73
N GLY A 81 9.00 3.97 16.34
CA GLY A 81 7.76 3.82 17.11
C GLY A 81 6.59 3.37 16.24
N GLU A 82 6.41 4.00 15.08
CA GLU A 82 5.35 3.66 14.12
C GLU A 82 5.53 2.26 13.56
N ALA A 83 6.76 1.90 13.18
CA ALA A 83 7.05 0.58 12.67
C ALA A 83 6.82 -0.52 13.71
N ARG A 84 7.10 -0.23 14.99
CA ARG A 84 6.80 -1.16 16.08
C ARG A 84 5.30 -1.33 16.25
N ALA A 85 4.53 -0.24 16.22
CA ALA A 85 3.08 -0.29 16.31
C ALA A 85 2.48 -1.11 15.15
N GLN A 86 2.91 -0.84 13.91
CA GLN A 86 2.44 -1.61 12.75
C GLN A 86 2.89 -3.07 12.77
N ALA A 87 4.08 -3.38 13.29
CA ALA A 87 4.52 -4.78 13.44
C ALA A 87 3.66 -5.54 14.45
N THR A 88 3.27 -4.90 15.56
CA THR A 88 2.33 -5.47 16.53
C THR A 88 0.95 -5.66 15.90
N GLU A 89 0.41 -4.62 15.25
CA GLU A 89 -0.89 -4.68 14.58
C GLU A 89 -0.94 -5.79 13.51
N LEU A 90 0.12 -5.91 12.70
CA LEU A 90 0.24 -6.98 11.69
C LEU A 90 0.21 -8.37 12.32
N ALA A 91 0.78 -8.54 13.52
CA ALA A 91 0.81 -9.81 14.23
C ALA A 91 -0.51 -10.16 14.91
N GLU A 92 -1.30 -9.16 15.31
CA GLU A 92 -2.56 -9.35 16.03
C GLU A 92 -3.75 -9.46 15.08
N THR A 93 -4.00 -8.41 14.30
CA THR A 93 -5.23 -8.26 13.50
C THR A 93 -4.96 -8.25 12.00
N GLY A 94 -3.74 -7.89 11.61
CA GLY A 94 -3.33 -7.62 10.24
C GLY A 94 -3.44 -6.14 9.88
N LEU A 95 -2.65 -5.70 8.90
CA LEU A 95 -2.70 -4.32 8.41
C LEU A 95 -3.76 -4.16 7.33
N ILE A 96 -4.42 -3.02 7.28
CA ILE A 96 -5.47 -2.72 6.30
C ILE A 96 -5.07 -1.53 5.43
N GLY A 97 -5.32 -1.63 4.12
CA GLY A 97 -5.13 -0.55 3.17
C GLY A 97 -5.67 -0.90 1.81
N THR A 98 -5.18 -0.24 0.76
CA THR A 98 -5.50 -0.66 -0.61
C THR A 98 -4.82 -1.99 -0.93
N LEU A 99 -5.31 -2.70 -1.95
CA LEU A 99 -4.70 -3.94 -2.41
C LEU A 99 -3.20 -3.76 -2.73
N VAL A 100 -2.86 -2.70 -3.46
CA VAL A 100 -1.49 -2.47 -3.90
C VAL A 100 -0.57 -2.15 -2.73
N GLU A 101 -1.02 -1.33 -1.77
CA GLU A 101 -0.25 -1.06 -0.54
C GLU A 101 0.05 -2.35 0.25
N MET A 102 -0.92 -3.25 0.36
CA MET A 102 -0.75 -4.52 1.07
C MET A 102 0.20 -5.46 0.32
N GLU A 103 0.11 -5.52 -1.00
CA GLU A 103 1.02 -6.35 -1.82
C GLU A 103 2.45 -5.82 -1.82
N VAL A 104 2.67 -4.50 -1.85
CA VAL A 104 4.00 -3.90 -1.69
C VAL A 104 4.62 -4.37 -0.37
N LEU A 105 3.91 -4.23 0.74
CA LEU A 105 4.37 -4.71 2.04
C LEU A 105 4.64 -6.22 2.03
N ALA A 106 3.75 -7.00 1.40
CA ALA A 106 3.90 -8.44 1.30
C ALA A 106 5.19 -8.83 0.58
N VAL A 107 5.54 -8.14 -0.52
CA VAL A 107 6.81 -8.35 -1.23
C VAL A 107 8.01 -8.07 -0.32
N HIS A 108 7.99 -6.96 0.43
CA HIS A 108 9.09 -6.62 1.35
C HIS A 108 9.26 -7.61 2.52
N LEU A 109 8.15 -8.17 3.01
CA LEU A 109 8.13 -9.21 4.05
C LEU A 109 8.62 -10.56 3.50
N ARG A 110 8.12 -10.97 2.34
CA ARG A 110 8.52 -12.23 1.67
C ARG A 110 10.00 -12.24 1.30
N ARG A 111 10.59 -11.10 0.91
CA ARG A 111 12.05 -10.95 0.69
C ARG A 111 12.90 -11.27 1.93
N ARG A 112 12.31 -11.24 3.13
CA ARG A 112 12.94 -11.60 4.39
C ARG A 112 12.48 -12.97 4.91
N ALA A 113 11.91 -13.80 4.04
CA ALA A 113 11.35 -15.11 4.36
C ALA A 113 10.21 -15.06 5.41
N ILE A 114 9.49 -13.94 5.50
CA ILE A 114 8.32 -13.81 6.37
C ILE A 114 7.09 -14.18 5.55
N ALA A 115 6.42 -15.26 5.95
CA ALA A 115 5.22 -15.76 5.28
C ALA A 115 4.03 -14.84 5.57
N VAL A 116 3.38 -14.37 4.51
CA VAL A 116 2.23 -13.45 4.57
C VAL A 116 1.23 -13.68 3.46
N SER A 117 -0.04 -13.40 3.75
CA SER A 117 -1.16 -13.45 2.83
C SER A 117 -1.84 -12.08 2.74
N VAL A 118 -2.36 -11.75 1.56
CA VAL A 118 -3.21 -10.58 1.32
C VAL A 118 -4.59 -11.10 0.94
N GLU A 119 -5.62 -10.60 1.61
CA GLU A 119 -7.02 -11.01 1.41
C GLU A 119 -7.95 -9.78 1.43
N PRO A 120 -9.14 -9.85 0.83
CA PRO A 120 -10.14 -8.79 0.99
C PRO A 120 -10.51 -8.58 2.47
N ALA A 121 -10.57 -7.33 2.91
CA ALA A 121 -11.01 -6.95 4.25
C ALA A 121 -12.51 -6.67 4.24
N ALA A 122 -13.33 -7.72 4.15
CA ALA A 122 -14.78 -7.60 4.25
C ALA A 122 -15.23 -7.02 5.60
#